data_AF-A0A319DHN0-F1
#
_entry.id   AF-A0A319DHN0-F1
#
_cell.length_a   1.000
_cell.length_b   1.000
_cell.length_c   1.000
_cell.angle_alpha   90.00
_cell.angle_beta   90.00
_cell.angle_gamma   90.00
#
_symmetry.space_group_name_H-M   'P 1'
#
loop_
_entity.id
_entity.type
_entity.pdbx_description
1 polymer ?
#
loop_
_entity_poly.entity_id
_entity_poly.type
_entity_poly.pdbx_seq_one_letter_code
_entity_poly.pdbx_strand_id
1 'polypeptide(L)'
;HHPPDFVLALQHTPSTIALSTLLHKPGCTPRFLYDALMLPTVLKYFLDVPQDTDMTTHMMQATLQGYKLYQADPSDSQIHSHSHSHSHSHTQHPPIMLPSSDPEDAVEGMLVFGLDGEQRNAIYEVESGLLELVDVRVRVRVVDEVEGWLVWSERGVDAGAFVGN
;
A
#
# COMPACT_ATOMS: atom_id res chain seq x y z
N HIS A 1 -12.74 14.71 -0.28
CA HIS A 1 -11.40 15.32 -0.30
C HIS A 1 -10.44 14.38 0.41
N HIS A 2 -9.25 14.16 -0.15
CA HIS A 2 -8.22 13.37 0.51
C HIS A 2 -7.54 14.16 1.64
N PRO A 3 -7.01 13.49 2.67
CA PRO A 3 -6.16 14.11 3.69
C PRO A 3 -4.94 14.82 3.06
N PRO A 4 -4.50 15.98 3.58
CA PRO A 4 -3.36 16.72 3.02
C PRO A 4 -2.05 15.92 2.98
N ASP A 5 -1.77 15.13 4.02
CA ASP A 5 -0.59 14.26 4.11
C ASP A 5 -0.60 13.18 3.02
N PHE A 6 -1.76 12.61 2.70
CA PHE A 6 -1.91 11.68 1.58
C PHE A 6 -1.61 12.34 0.23
N VAL A 7 -2.12 13.56 0.01
CA VAL A 7 -1.85 14.29 -1.24
C VAL A 7 -0.36 14.59 -1.39
N LEU A 8 0.31 14.97 -0.31
CA LEU A 8 1.76 15.18 -0.33
C LEU A 8 2.52 13.87 -0.60
N ALA A 9 2.09 12.76 -0.01
CA ALA A 9 2.71 11.45 -0.23
C ALA A 9 2.55 10.97 -1.68
N LEU A 10 1.39 11.23 -2.31
CA LEU A 10 1.17 10.94 -3.73
C LEU A 10 2.09 11.76 -4.64
N GLN A 11 2.43 12.99 -4.25
CA GLN A 11 3.28 13.88 -5.02
C GLN A 11 4.77 13.64 -4.77
N HIS A 12 5.12 12.87 -3.72
CA HIS A 12 6.50 12.58 -3.40
C HIS A 12 7.12 11.69 -4.49
N THR A 13 8.04 12.28 -5.25
CA THR A 13 8.83 11.61 -6.28
C THR A 13 10.31 11.78 -5.92
N PRO A 14 10.98 10.75 -5.38
CA PRO A 14 12.39 10.84 -5.04
C PRO A 14 13.28 10.77 -6.29
N SER A 15 14.53 11.20 -6.14
CA SER A 15 15.60 10.89 -7.10
C SER A 15 16.03 9.43 -7.01
N THR A 16 16.76 8.94 -8.01
CA THR A 16 17.29 7.57 -8.01
C THR A 16 18.19 7.32 -6.79
N ILE A 17 18.99 8.33 -6.40
CA ILE A 17 19.87 8.25 -5.22
C ILE A 17 19.02 8.20 -3.95
N ALA A 18 18.03 9.09 -3.81
CA ALA A 18 17.17 9.12 -2.63
C ALA A 18 16.36 7.83 -2.47
N LEU A 19 15.81 7.30 -3.56
CA LEU A 19 15.13 5.99 -3.56
C LEU A 19 16.11 4.89 -3.12
N SER A 20 17.34 4.89 -3.63
CA SER A 20 18.35 3.91 -3.22
C SER A 20 18.62 4.01 -1.72
N THR A 21 18.76 5.22 -1.16
CA THR A 21 18.94 5.41 0.29
C THR A 21 17.77 4.85 1.10
N LEU A 22 16.52 5.06 0.66
CA LEU A 22 15.34 4.49 1.31
C LEU A 22 15.36 2.95 1.30
N LEU A 23 15.83 2.34 0.21
CA LEU A 23 15.89 0.89 0.04
C LEU A 23 17.03 0.21 0.80
N HIS A 24 18.14 0.90 1.04
CA HIS A 24 19.33 0.29 1.67
C HIS A 24 19.22 0.16 3.21
N LYS A 25 18.12 0.59 3.83
CA LYS A 25 17.93 0.45 5.28
C LYS A 25 17.79 -1.05 5.63
N PRO A 26 18.75 -1.64 6.39
CA PRO A 26 18.76 -3.08 6.64
C PRO A 26 17.52 -3.54 7.38
N GLY A 27 16.99 -4.71 6.98
CA GLY A 27 15.84 -5.31 7.63
C GLY A 27 14.59 -4.43 7.60
N CYS A 28 14.47 -3.54 6.60
CA CYS A 28 13.34 -2.62 6.38
C CYS A 28 12.75 -2.78 4.97
N THR A 29 12.43 -4.02 4.58
CA THR A 29 11.79 -4.31 3.29
C THR A 29 10.51 -3.47 3.13
N PRO A 30 10.37 -2.72 2.01
CA PRO A 30 9.19 -1.89 1.79
C PRO A 30 7.88 -2.69 1.75
N ARG A 31 6.77 -2.02 2.08
CA ARG A 31 5.42 -2.59 1.94
C ARG A 31 4.63 -1.84 0.88
N PHE A 32 4.02 -2.58 -0.03
CA PHE A 32 3.04 -2.05 -0.97
C PHE A 32 1.64 -2.19 -0.37
N LEU A 33 0.95 -1.05 -0.21
CA LEU A 33 -0.37 -0.93 0.40
C LEU A 33 -1.36 -0.38 -0.64
N TYR A 34 -2.55 -0.96 -0.73
CA TYR A 34 -3.56 -0.61 -1.74
C TYR A 34 -4.96 -0.40 -1.16
N ASP A 35 -5.09 -0.52 0.16
CA ASP A 35 -6.33 -0.49 0.91
C ASP A 35 -6.34 0.75 1.83
N ALA A 36 -7.08 0.72 2.95
CA ALA A 36 -7.13 1.84 3.88
C ALA A 36 -5.74 2.20 4.47
N LEU A 37 -4.82 1.23 4.59
CA LEU A 37 -3.47 1.47 5.10
C LEU A 37 -2.61 2.33 4.16
N MET A 38 -3.03 2.57 2.91
CA MET A 38 -2.35 3.52 2.03
C MET A 38 -2.47 4.98 2.51
N LEU A 39 -3.41 5.27 3.41
CA LEU A 39 -3.61 6.60 3.97
C LEU A 39 -2.66 6.81 5.18
N PRO A 40 -1.79 7.83 5.17
CA PRO A 40 -0.82 8.03 6.25
C PRO A 40 -1.48 8.15 7.63
N THR A 41 -2.63 8.83 7.73
CA THR A 41 -3.36 8.94 9.01
C THR A 41 -3.79 7.57 9.56
N VAL A 42 -4.31 6.69 8.71
CA VAL A 42 -4.75 5.34 9.10
C VAL A 42 -3.54 4.48 9.44
N LEU A 43 -2.50 4.53 8.61
CA LEU A 43 -1.26 3.80 8.84
C LEU A 43 -0.63 4.18 10.17
N LYS A 44 -0.49 5.48 10.47
CA LYS A 44 0.07 5.96 11.75
C LYS A 44 -0.68 5.41 12.96
N TYR A 45 -2.00 5.31 12.87
CA TYR A 45 -2.83 4.76 13.93
C TYR A 45 -2.49 3.29 14.21
N PHE A 46 -2.36 2.47 13.16
CA PHE A 46 -1.99 1.05 13.33
C PHE A 46 -0.53 0.83 13.71
N LEU A 47 0.37 1.72 13.28
CA LEU A 47 1.78 1.66 13.65
C LEU A 47 2.06 2.18 15.08
N ASP A 48 1.04 2.66 15.79
CA ASP A 48 1.16 3.32 17.10
C ASP A 48 2.21 4.44 17.12
N VAL A 49 2.28 5.22 16.04
CA VAL A 49 3.19 6.38 15.94
C VAL A 49 2.43 7.70 16.11
N PRO A 50 3.10 8.76 16.63
CA PRO A 50 2.48 10.07 16.78
C PRO A 50 1.87 10.59 15.46
N GLN A 51 0.67 11.17 15.54
CA GLN A 51 -0.05 11.64 14.35
C GLN A 51 0.60 12.84 13.66
N ASP A 52 1.49 13.55 14.34
CA ASP A 52 2.34 14.62 13.80
C ASP A 52 3.64 14.11 13.15
N THR A 53 3.90 12.80 13.20
CA THR A 53 5.02 12.18 12.47
C THR A 53 4.85 12.37 10.98
N ASP A 54 5.88 12.93 10.32
CA ASP A 54 5.91 13.08 8.87
C ASP A 54 6.27 11.75 8.18
N MET A 55 5.27 11.12 7.57
CA MET A 55 5.44 9.91 6.75
C MET A 55 5.59 10.20 5.26
N THR A 56 5.41 11.45 4.83
CA THR A 56 5.36 11.85 3.41
C THR A 56 6.61 11.42 2.66
N THR A 57 7.78 11.64 3.26
CA THR A 57 9.09 11.30 2.68
C THR A 57 9.40 9.80 2.69
N HIS A 58 8.61 9.01 3.40
CA HIS A 58 8.72 7.55 3.50
C HIS A 58 7.64 6.82 2.71
N MET A 59 6.82 7.56 1.95
CA MET A 59 5.75 7.00 1.14
C MET A 59 5.87 7.53 -0.29
N MET A 60 5.53 6.72 -1.27
CA MET A 60 5.39 7.18 -2.66
C MET A 60 4.37 6.36 -3.41
N GLN A 61 3.80 6.95 -4.48
CA GLN A 61 2.91 6.21 -5.36
C GLN A 61 3.67 5.10 -6.10
N ALA A 62 3.04 3.93 -6.21
CA ALA A 62 3.56 2.79 -6.94
C ALA A 62 2.44 2.05 -7.69
N THR A 63 2.83 1.33 -8.74
CA THR A 63 1.92 0.53 -9.56
C THR A 63 2.39 -0.93 -9.59
N LEU A 64 1.50 -1.85 -9.23
CA LEU A 64 1.75 -3.29 -9.32
C LEU A 64 0.99 -3.88 -10.52
N GLN A 65 1.72 -4.42 -11.50
CA GLN A 65 1.13 -5.04 -12.69
C GLN A 65 0.86 -6.53 -12.49
N GLY A 66 -0.11 -7.07 -13.23
CA GLY A 66 -0.51 -8.48 -13.16
C GLY A 66 -1.40 -8.79 -11.96
N TYR A 67 -2.03 -7.77 -11.37
CA TYR A 67 -2.92 -7.89 -10.23
C TYR A 67 -4.16 -7.03 -10.44
N LYS A 68 -5.26 -7.41 -9.79
CA LYS A 68 -6.54 -6.70 -9.86
C LYS A 68 -7.15 -6.59 -8.47
N LEU A 69 -7.77 -5.44 -8.18
CA LEU A 69 -8.56 -5.24 -6.97
C LEU A 69 -10.00 -5.72 -7.17
N TYR A 70 -10.47 -6.51 -6.21
CA TYR A 70 -11.85 -6.94 -6.09
C TYR A 70 -12.45 -6.32 -4.83
N GLN A 71 -13.62 -5.72 -4.95
CA GLN A 71 -14.42 -5.34 -3.80
C GLN A 71 -15.34 -6.51 -3.47
N ALA A 72 -15.27 -7.02 -2.24
CA ALA A 72 -16.24 -8.00 -1.80
C ALA A 72 -17.62 -7.33 -1.72
N ASP A 73 -18.58 -7.84 -2.49
CA ASP A 73 -19.93 -7.31 -2.55
C ASP A 73 -20.62 -7.58 -1.19
N PRO A 74 -21.21 -6.57 -0.53
CA PRO A 74 -21.92 -6.79 0.73
C PRO A 74 -23.07 -7.80 0.62
N SER A 75 -23.55 -8.12 -0.60
CA SER A 75 -24.63 -9.08 -0.82
C SER A 75 -24.23 -10.57 -0.72
N ASP A 76 -22.94 -10.92 -0.83
CA ASP A 76 -22.47 -12.31 -0.73
C ASP A 76 -22.43 -12.84 0.71
N SER A 77 -22.64 -11.98 1.70
CA SER A 77 -22.67 -12.34 3.12
C SER A 77 -24.04 -12.81 3.64
N GLN A 78 -25.07 -12.91 2.78
CA GLN A 78 -26.44 -13.32 3.17
C GLN A 78 -26.83 -14.77 2.85
N ILE A 79 -25.88 -15.69 2.63
CA ILE A 79 -26.21 -17.11 2.52
C ILE A 79 -25.78 -17.83 3.81
N HIS A 80 -26.79 -18.09 4.65
CA HIS A 80 -26.81 -18.89 5.90
C HIS A 80 -26.74 -18.14 7.24
N SER A 81 -27.83 -17.43 7.60
CA SER A 81 -28.30 -17.44 8.98
C SER A 81 -29.73 -16.93 9.10
N HIS A 82 -30.68 -17.84 9.34
CA HIS A 82 -32.00 -17.52 9.86
C HIS A 82 -31.90 -17.28 11.37
N SER A 83 -31.91 -16.03 11.83
CA SER A 83 -32.58 -15.59 13.07
C SER A 83 -32.35 -14.10 13.36
N HIS A 84 -33.39 -13.45 13.88
CA HIS A 84 -33.53 -12.01 14.12
C HIS A 84 -32.39 -11.33 14.90
N SER A 85 -31.96 -10.16 14.44
CA SER A 85 -31.76 -8.95 15.26
C SER A 85 -31.36 -7.75 14.38
N HIS A 86 -31.84 -6.56 14.74
CA HIS A 86 -31.49 -5.30 14.10
C HIS A 86 -30.03 -4.93 14.41
N SER A 87 -29.17 -4.95 13.39
CA SER A 87 -28.00 -4.07 13.32
C SER A 87 -27.66 -3.83 11.85
N HIS A 88 -27.76 -2.58 11.41
CA HIS A 88 -27.17 -2.14 10.14
C HIS A 88 -25.70 -1.83 10.40
N SER A 89 -24.85 -2.85 10.46
CA SER A 89 -23.43 -2.66 10.24
C SER A 89 -23.17 -2.83 8.75
N HIS A 90 -22.96 -1.72 8.05
CA HIS A 90 -22.31 -1.73 6.75
C HIS A 90 -20.86 -2.21 6.97
N THR A 91 -20.64 -3.52 6.98
CA THR A 91 -19.30 -4.09 6.85
C THR A 91 -18.90 -3.98 5.39
N GLN A 92 -18.40 -2.81 4.99
CA GLN A 92 -17.60 -2.73 3.77
C GLN A 92 -16.38 -3.63 3.98
N HIS A 93 -16.34 -4.75 3.28
CA HIS A 93 -15.18 -5.60 3.26
C HIS A 93 -14.00 -4.83 2.63
N PRO A 94 -12.78 -4.96 3.16
CA PRO A 94 -11.62 -4.34 2.53
C PRO A 94 -11.44 -4.88 1.10
N PRO A 95 -10.92 -4.05 0.17
CA PRO A 95 -10.60 -4.54 -1.16
C PRO A 95 -9.57 -5.67 -1.07
N ILE A 96 -9.71 -6.71 -1.89
CA ILE A 96 -8.78 -7.83 -1.97
C ILE A 96 -8.03 -7.76 -3.30
N MET A 97 -6.71 -7.83 -3.24
CA MET A 97 -5.85 -7.91 -4.42
C MET A 97 -5.59 -9.38 -4.79
N LEU A 98 -5.92 -9.76 -6.03
CA LEU A 98 -5.66 -11.11 -6.57
C LEU A 98 -4.77 -11.03 -7.81
N PRO A 99 -3.94 -12.07 -8.08
CA PRO A 99 -3.26 -12.19 -9.36
C PRO A 99 -4.24 -12.16 -10.53
N SER A 100 -3.87 -11.45 -11.60
CA SER A 100 -4.61 -11.41 -12.85
C SER A 100 -3.88 -12.16 -13.95
N SER A 101 -4.66 -12.81 -14.83
CA SER A 101 -4.14 -13.39 -16.07
C SER A 101 -3.99 -12.36 -17.19
N ASP A 102 -4.58 -11.17 -17.02
CA ASP A 102 -4.42 -10.04 -17.93
C ASP A 102 -3.16 -9.24 -17.52
N PRO A 103 -2.13 -9.15 -18.38
CA PRO A 103 -0.92 -8.40 -18.07
C PRO A 103 -1.14 -6.88 -18.00
N GLU A 104 -2.25 -6.38 -18.53
CA GLU A 104 -2.61 -4.95 -18.48
C GLU A 104 -3.36 -4.58 -17.19
N ASP A 105 -3.86 -5.56 -16.44
CA ASP A 105 -4.42 -5.31 -15.11
C ASP A 105 -3.30 -4.83 -14.17
N ALA A 106 -3.57 -3.71 -13.48
CA ALA A 106 -2.66 -3.14 -12.52
C ALA A 106 -3.40 -2.55 -11.31
N VAL A 107 -2.71 -2.53 -10.18
CA VAL A 107 -3.16 -1.93 -8.92
C VAL A 107 -2.28 -0.72 -8.62
N GLU A 108 -2.91 0.43 -8.43
CA GLU A 108 -2.26 1.60 -7.87
C GLU A 108 -2.32 1.56 -6.35
N GLY A 109 -1.23 1.94 -5.72
CA GLY A 109 -1.13 1.97 -4.26
C GLY A 109 0.03 2.84 -3.79
N MET A 110 0.36 2.71 -2.51
CA MET A 110 1.47 3.40 -1.87
C MET A 110 2.55 2.41 -1.48
N LEU A 111 3.78 2.71 -1.84
CA LEU A 111 4.97 2.03 -1.34
C LEU A 111 5.46 2.77 -0.11
N VAL A 112 5.59 2.04 1.01
CA VAL A 112 6.04 2.57 2.30
C VAL A 112 7.41 2.01 2.65
N PHE A 113 8.34 2.91 2.94
CA PHE A 113 9.73 2.61 3.24
C PHE A 113 10.04 2.74 4.72
N GLY A 114 11.17 2.19 5.13
CA GLY A 114 11.77 2.49 6.42
C GLY A 114 11.08 1.86 7.64
N LEU A 115 10.04 1.06 7.41
CA LEU A 115 9.30 0.34 8.44
C LEU A 115 10.23 -0.65 9.16
N ASP A 116 10.34 -0.52 10.48
CA ASP A 116 11.08 -1.47 11.30
C ASP A 116 10.33 -2.79 11.49
N GLY A 117 10.89 -3.71 12.28
CA GLY A 117 10.29 -5.02 12.51
C GLY A 117 8.94 -4.95 13.22
N GLU A 118 8.80 -4.07 14.22
CA GLU A 118 7.56 -3.92 14.99
C GLU A 118 6.46 -3.32 14.12
N GLN A 119 6.78 -2.30 13.33
CA GLN A 119 5.86 -1.66 12.40
C GLN A 119 5.38 -2.63 11.30
N ARG A 120 6.27 -3.47 10.76
CA ARG A 120 5.86 -4.50 9.80
C ARG A 120 4.99 -5.58 10.43
N ASN A 121 5.24 -5.93 11.69
CA ASN A 121 4.43 -6.89 12.41
C ASN A 121 3.03 -6.32 12.69
N ALA A 122 2.93 -5.03 13.04
CA ALA A 122 1.65 -4.36 13.21
C ALA A 122 0.79 -4.40 11.92
N ILE A 123 1.40 -4.12 10.76
CA ILE A 123 0.70 -4.28 9.46
C ILE A 123 0.29 -5.74 9.24
N TYR A 124 1.17 -6.69 9.55
CA TYR A 124 0.87 -8.11 9.41
C TYR A 124 -0.31 -8.55 10.29
N GLU A 125 -0.38 -8.12 11.53
CA GLU A 125 -1.49 -8.45 12.44
C GLU A 125 -2.84 -7.95 11.92
N VAL A 126 -2.86 -6.83 11.20
CA VAL A 126 -4.07 -6.27 10.58
C VAL A 126 -4.47 -7.04 9.32
N GLU A 127 -3.52 -7.36 8.44
CA GLU A 127 -3.80 -7.87 7.09
C GLU A 127 -3.83 -9.40 6.99
N SER A 128 -3.10 -10.12 7.85
CA SER A 128 -2.84 -11.57 7.70
C SER A 128 -4.04 -12.49 7.95
N GLY A 129 -5.19 -11.96 8.38
CA GLY A 129 -6.36 -12.77 8.70
C GLY A 129 -6.88 -13.59 7.52
N LEU A 130 -6.93 -12.98 6.33
CA LEU A 130 -7.41 -13.61 5.09
C LEU A 130 -6.44 -13.45 3.91
N LEU A 131 -5.35 -12.70 4.09
CA LEU A 131 -4.41 -12.38 3.04
C LEU A 131 -3.05 -13.01 3.31
N GLU A 132 -2.37 -13.43 2.25
CA GLU A 132 -1.01 -13.92 2.30
C GLU A 132 -0.03 -12.79 2.00
N LEU A 133 1.06 -12.72 2.77
CA LEU A 133 2.17 -11.83 2.46
C LEU A 133 3.06 -12.46 1.39
N VAL A 134 3.18 -11.80 0.25
CA VAL A 134 4.00 -12.24 -0.89
C VAL A 134 5.02 -11.18 -1.30
N ASP A 135 6.12 -11.61 -1.92
CA ASP A 135 7.08 -10.72 -2.56
C ASP A 135 6.55 -10.29 -3.94
N VAL A 136 6.54 -8.98 -4.17
CA VAL A 136 6.09 -8.35 -5.41
C VAL A 136 7.13 -7.39 -5.94
N ARG A 137 7.05 -7.07 -7.24
CA ARG A 137 7.85 -6.02 -7.86
C ARG A 137 6.96 -4.91 -8.39
N VAL A 138 7.00 -3.76 -7.74
CA VAL A 138 6.20 -2.58 -8.10
C VAL A 138 6.98 -1.62 -8.97
N ARG A 139 6.28 -0.88 -9.83
CA ARG A 139 6.84 0.20 -10.65
C ARG A 139 6.66 1.52 -9.92
N VAL A 140 7.72 2.31 -9.86
CA VAL A 140 7.73 3.64 -9.26
C VAL A 140 8.35 4.66 -10.22
N ARG A 141 7.91 5.91 -10.11
CA ARG A 141 8.51 7.04 -10.85
C ARG A 141 9.60 7.69 -10.01
N VAL A 142 10.73 8.00 -10.64
CA VAL A 142 11.82 8.78 -10.05
C VAL A 142 12.15 9.95 -10.95
N VAL A 143 12.69 11.02 -10.36
CA VAL A 143 13.11 12.22 -11.07
C VAL A 143 14.55 12.57 -10.73
N ASP A 144 15.40 12.63 -11.75
CA ASP A 144 16.80 13.01 -11.61
C ASP A 144 17.06 14.32 -12.37
N GLU A 145 18.07 15.08 -11.93
CA GLU A 145 18.55 16.26 -12.64
C GLU A 145 19.83 15.90 -13.41
N VAL A 146 19.81 16.05 -14.73
CA VAL A 146 20.94 15.76 -15.62
C VAL A 146 21.22 17.01 -16.45
N GLU A 147 22.40 17.60 -16.28
CA GLU A 147 22.82 18.81 -17.00
C GLU A 147 21.80 19.98 -16.88
N GLY A 148 21.14 20.10 -15.73
CA GLY A 148 20.12 21.12 -15.47
C GLY A 148 18.71 20.79 -15.99
N TRP A 149 18.50 19.60 -16.57
CA TRP A 149 17.20 19.12 -17.03
C TRP A 149 16.63 18.05 -16.10
N LEU A 150 15.34 18.14 -15.80
CA LEU A 150 14.62 17.11 -15.06
C LEU A 150 14.30 15.94 -15.99
N VAL A 151 14.80 14.75 -15.64
CA VAL A 151 14.61 13.51 -16.37
C VAL A 151 13.76 12.57 -15.51
N TRP A 152 12.61 12.18 -16.04
CA TRP A 152 11.72 11.21 -15.40
C TRP A 152 12.05 9.80 -15.87
N SER A 153 12.10 8.85 -14.95
CA SER A 153 12.26 7.43 -15.30
C SER A 153 11.42 6.53 -14.40
N GLU A 154 11.17 5.32 -14.87
CA GLU A 154 10.50 4.27 -14.10
C GLU A 154 11.53 3.28 -13.56
N ARG A 155 11.28 2.78 -12.35
CA ARG A 155 12.10 1.78 -11.66
C ARG A 155 11.22 0.69 -11.08
N GLY A 156 11.69 -0.56 -11.17
CA GLY A 156 11.09 -1.69 -10.47
C GLY A 156 11.69 -1.83 -9.07
N VAL A 157 10.86 -1.88 -8.04
CA VAL A 157 11.24 -2.01 -6.63
C VAL A 157 10.62 -3.27 -6.04
N ASP A 158 11.43 -4.08 -5.37
CA ASP A 158 10.95 -5.25 -4.65
C ASP A 158 10.32 -4.82 -3.31
N ALA A 159 9.14 -5.36 -3.01
CA ALA A 159 8.36 -5.03 -1.83
C ALA A 159 7.55 -6.25 -1.39
N GLY A 160 7.05 -6.25 -0.15
CA GLY A 160 6.01 -7.20 0.24
C GLY A 160 4.62 -6.60 0.10
N ALA A 161 3.65 -7.41 -0.30
CA ALA A 161 2.24 -7.03 -0.40
C ALA A 161 1.34 -8.15 0.14
N PHE A 162 0.17 -7.78 0.66
CA PHE A 162 -0.85 -8.74 1.09
C PHE A 162 -1.80 -9.05 -0.05
N VAL A 163 -1.97 -10.32 -0.42
CA VAL A 163 -2.80 -10.76 -1.55
C VAL A 163 -3.81 -11.80 -1.07
N GLY A 164 -4.99 -11.84 -1.70
CA GLY A 164 -5.93 -12.92 -1.49
C GLY A 164 -5.46 -14.23 -2.14
N ASN A 165 -5.97 -15.34 -1.63
CA ASN A 165 -5.73 -16.70 -2.14
C ASN A 165 -6.78 -17.15 -3.15
#